data_AF-A0A212EJS0-F1
#
_entry.id   AF-A0A212EJS0-F1
#
_cell.length_a   1.000
_cell.length_b   1.000
_cell.length_c   1.000
_cell.angle_alpha   90.00
_cell.angle_beta   90.00
_cell.angle_gamma   90.00
#
_symmetry.space_group_name_H-M   'P 1'
#
loop_
_entity.id
_entity.type
_entity.pdbx_description
1 polymer ?
#
loop_
_entity_poly.entity_id
_entity_poly.type
_entity_poly.pdbx_seq_one_letter_code
_entity_poly.pdbx_strand_id
1 'polypeptide(L)' 'MPAGVTWGQYLSFSTAALLSMLAGSQVVHLHYKPLEDIHRYINNELKLLPDNVQEQIRKELKEEGVLK' A
#
# COMPACT_ATOMS: atom_id res chain seq x y z
N MET A 1 12.45 -10.81 -36.30
CA MET A 1 12.99 -10.50 -34.96
C MET A 1 13.01 -8.99 -34.82
N PRO A 2 12.18 -8.37 -33.97
CA PRO A 2 12.31 -6.94 -33.74
C PRO A 2 13.68 -6.64 -33.10
N ALA A 3 14.37 -5.62 -33.60
CA ALA A 3 15.67 -5.12 -33.11
C ALA A 3 16.82 -6.14 -32.97
N GLY A 4 16.78 -7.29 -33.67
CA GLY A 4 17.89 -8.26 -33.68
C GLY A 4 17.92 -9.24 -32.51
N VAL A 5 16.89 -9.27 -31.66
CA VAL A 5 16.74 -10.20 -30.54
C VAL A 5 15.54 -11.15 -30.74
N THR A 6 15.61 -12.33 -30.15
CA THR A 6 14.55 -13.36 -30.26
C THR A 6 13.32 -12.96 -29.45
N TRP A 7 12.13 -13.36 -29.90
CA TRP A 7 10.89 -13.19 -29.12
C TRP A 7 10.95 -13.84 -27.73
N GLY A 8 11.69 -14.96 -27.59
CA GLY A 8 11.92 -15.61 -26.31
C GLY A 8 12.65 -14.72 -25.31
N GLN A 9 13.65 -13.95 -25.75
CA GLN A 9 14.36 -13.01 -24.88
C GLN A 9 13.43 -11.92 -24.34
N TYR A 10 12.59 -11.34 -25.19
CA TYR A 10 11.58 -10.36 -24.72
C TYR A 10 10.62 -10.95 -23.70
N LEU A 11 10.16 -12.19 -23.93
CA LEU A 11 9.26 -12.86 -22.99
C LEU A 11 9.95 -13.12 -21.65
N SER A 12 11.18 -13.63 -21.65
CA SER A 12 11.95 -13.88 -20.42
C SER A 12 12.21 -12.61 -19.61
N PHE A 13 12.57 -11.50 -20.27
CA PHE A 13 12.75 -10.22 -19.57
C PHE A 13 11.43 -9.68 -19.03
N SER A 14 10.34 -9.78 -19.82
CA SER A 14 9.03 -9.27 -19.40
C SER A 14 8.49 -10.06 -18.20
N THR A 15 8.64 -11.39 -18.21
CA THR A 15 8.21 -12.22 -17.07
C THR A 15 9.07 -11.99 -15.84
N ALA A 16 10.39 -11.87 -15.99
CA ALA A 16 11.28 -11.54 -14.88
C ALA A 16 10.94 -10.18 -14.27
N ALA A 17 10.69 -9.16 -15.09
CA ALA A 17 10.28 -7.83 -14.62
C ALA A 17 8.95 -7.89 -13.86
N LEU A 18 7.94 -8.56 -14.43
CA LEU A 18 6.62 -8.72 -13.78
C LEU A 18 6.74 -9.43 -12.44
N LEU A 19 7.48 -10.54 -12.37
CA LEU A 19 7.71 -11.26 -11.12
C LEU A 19 8.45 -10.40 -10.09
N SER A 20 9.43 -9.61 -10.52
CA SER A 20 10.17 -8.71 -9.64
C SER A 20 9.26 -7.62 -9.06
N MET A 21 8.35 -7.06 -9.87
CA MET A 21 7.37 -6.08 -9.40
C MET A 21 6.40 -6.68 -8.38
N LEU A 22 5.87 -7.88 -8.64
CA LEU A 22 4.95 -8.58 -7.74
C LEU A 22 5.63 -8.97 -6.42
N ALA A 23 6.84 -9.53 -6.49
CA ALA A 23 7.60 -9.89 -5.31
C ALA A 23 7.97 -8.65 -4.49
N GLY A 24 8.44 -7.59 -5.15
CA GLY A 24 8.79 -6.34 -4.50
C GLY A 24 7.61 -5.68 -3.76
N SER A 25 6.44 -5.60 -4.40
CA SER A 25 5.25 -5.04 -3.74
C SER A 25 4.82 -5.88 -2.54
N GLN A 26 4.87 -7.21 -2.65
CA GLN A 26 4.53 -8.10 -1.54
C GLN A 26 5.51 -7.98 -0.37
N VAL A 27 6.81 -7.81 -0.64
CA VAL A 27 7.82 -7.62 0.42
C VAL A 27 7.51 -6.38 1.27
N VAL A 28 7.14 -5.26 0.65
CA VAL A 28 6.77 -4.03 1.39
C VAL A 28 5.53 -4.27 2.26
N HIS A 29 4.51 -4.95 1.73
CA HIS A 29 3.30 -5.29 2.48
C HIS A 29 3.59 -6.19 3.69
N LEU A 30 4.53 -7.13 3.57
CA LEU A 30 4.92 -8.02 4.68
C LEU A 30 5.84 -7.34 5.69
N HIS A 31 6.72 -6.44 5.25
CA HIS A 31 7.69 -5.78 6.12
C HIS A 31 7.07 -4.66 6.93
N TYR A 32 6.32 -3.76 6.29
CA TYR A 32 5.73 -2.58 6.95
C TYR A 32 4.30 -2.80 7.43
N LYS A 33 3.63 -3.88 6.98
CA LYS A 33 2.27 -4.26 7.40
C LYS A 33 1.30 -3.07 7.42
N PRO A 34 1.22 -2.30 6.32
CA PRO A 34 0.53 -1.01 6.34
C PRO A 34 -0.94 -1.14 6.75
N LEU A 35 -1.60 -2.25 6.38
CA LEU A 35 -3.00 -2.50 6.73
C LEU A 35 -3.23 -2.82 8.22
N GLU A 36 -2.25 -3.45 8.88
CA GLU A 36 -2.33 -3.73 10.32
C GLU A 36 -2.03 -2.47 11.13
N ASP A 37 -1.03 -1.70 10.70
CA ASP A 37 -0.52 -0.54 11.44
C ASP A 37 -1.29 0.76 11.17
N ILE A 38 -2.19 0.81 10.17
CA ILE A 38 -2.86 2.06 9.76
C ILE A 38 -3.66 2.71 10.90
N HIS A 39 -4.38 1.91 11.69
CA HIS A 39 -5.13 2.42 12.83
C HIS A 39 -4.21 3.04 13.89
N ARG A 40 -2.99 2.51 14.06
CA ARG A 40 -2.00 3.07 14.98
C ARG A 40 -1.60 4.47 14.54
N TYR A 41 -1.27 4.65 13.25
CA TYR A 41 -0.88 5.94 12.71
C TYR A 41 -2.02 6.96 12.78
N ILE A 42 -3.25 6.57 12.39
CA ILE A 42 -4.44 7.43 12.50
C ILE A 42 -4.65 7.89 13.95
N ASN A 43 -4.62 6.97 14.90
CA ASN A 43 -4.82 7.31 16.31
C ASN A 43 -3.69 8.20 16.87
N ASN A 44 -2.46 8.05 16.37
CA ASN A 44 -1.36 8.92 16.77
C ASN A 44 -1.54 10.34 16.22
N GLU A 45 -1.99 10.47 14.97
CA GLU A 45 -2.25 11.77 14.33
C GLU A 45 -3.43 12.50 15.00
N LEU A 46 -4.52 11.77 15.31
CA LEU A 46 -5.70 12.33 15.98
C LEU A 46 -5.37 12.96 17.34
N LYS A 47 -4.41 12.40 18.09
CA LYS A 47 -3.99 12.94 19.40
C LYS A 47 -3.31 14.30 19.31
N LEU A 48 -2.83 14.69 18.13
CA LEU A 48 -2.18 15.98 17.91
C LEU A 48 -3.21 17.08 17.59
N LEU A 49 -4.46 16.71 17.32
CA LEU A 49 -5.52 17.63 16.94
C LEU A 49 -6.30 18.11 18.17
N PRO A 50 -6.91 19.31 18.09
CA PRO A 50 -7.85 19.78 19.10
C PRO A 50 -9.06 18.84 19.26
N ASP A 51 -9.56 18.68 20.48
CA ASP A 51 -10.63 17.72 20.83
C ASP A 51 -11.88 17.85 19.96
N ASN A 52 -12.28 19.08 19.63
CA ASN A 52 -13.46 19.35 18.79
C ASN A 52 -13.29 18.82 17.35
N VAL A 53 -12.09 18.85 16.81
CA VAL A 53 -11.76 18.36 15.46
C VAL A 53 -11.58 16.84 15.50
N GLN A 54 -10.93 16.31 16.55
CA GLN A 54 -10.73 14.88 16.74
C GLN A 54 -12.05 14.11 16.74
N GLU A 55 -13.07 14.59 17.47
CA GLU A 55 -14.37 13.92 17.55
C GLU A 55 -15.14 13.94 16.22
N GLN A 56 -15.05 15.04 15.46
CA GLN A 56 -15.64 15.13 14.12
C GLN A 56 -15.02 14.08 13.19
N ILE A 57 -13.68 14.02 13.11
CA ILE A 57 -12.97 13.08 12.24
C ILE A 57 -13.22 11.62 12.68
N ARG A 58 -13.25 11.33 13.99
CA ARG A 58 -13.56 9.98 14.49
C ARG A 58 -14.96 9.52 14.08
N LYS A 59 -15.92 10.45 14.02
CA LYS A 59 -17.29 10.14 13.58
C LYS A 59 -17.33 9.82 12.09
N GLU A 60 -16.70 10.67 11.26
CA GLU A 60 -16.59 10.45 9.81
C GLU A 60 -15.90 9.12 9.48
N LEU A 61 -14.75 8.84 10.09
CA LEU A 61 -14.01 7.59 9.87
C LEU A 61 -14.79 6.33 10.30
N LYS A 62 -15.70 6.44 11.26
CA LYS A 62 -16.62 5.35 11.63
C LYS A 62 -17.75 5.19 10.62
N GLU A 63 -18.30 6.28 10.10
CA GLU A 63 -19.31 6.25 9.04
C GLU A 63 -18.76 5.63 7.75
N GLU A 64 -17.49 5.89 7.43
CA GLU A 64 -16.78 5.28 6.31
C GLU A 64 -16.35 3.82 6.56
N GLY A 65 -16.50 3.31 7.79
CA GLY A 65 -16.06 1.96 8.18
C GLY A 65 -14.55 1.78 8.27
N VAL A 66 -13.78 2.87 8.28
CA VAL A 66 -12.31 2.88 8.42
C VAL A 66 -11.89 2.65 9.85
N LEU A 67 -12.69 3.10 10.83
CA LEU A 67 -12.51 2.77 12.24
C LEU A 67 -13.64 1.84 12.70
N LYS A 68 -13.28 0.71 13.32
CA LYS A 68 -14.22 -0.21 13.98
C LYS A 68 -14.58 0.27 15.38
#